data_AF-A0A9E2C030-F1
#
_entry.id   AF-A0A9E2C030-F1
#
_cell.length_a   1.000
_cell.length_b   1.000
_cell.length_c   1.000
_cell.angle_alpha   90.00
_cell.angle_beta   90.00
_cell.angle_gamma   90.00
#
_symmetry.space_group_name_H-M   'P 1'
#
loop_
_entity.id
_entity.type
_entity.pdbx_description
1 polymer ?
#
loop_
_entity_poly.entity_id
_entity_poly.type
_entity_poly.pdbx_seq_one_letter_code
_entity_poly.pdbx_strand_id
1 'polypeptide(L)'
;MGKLGHITFLRALEPKYQKIGDLERLSREGWSSDFLRSMLDTVELWKQRFHDYALYAKRTMVKDVMRPVGTGLDIDAPLSEAVHQLVIQETLSLLVTEKGKVVGILRLTDVFNEIAGKMMLWATEQNNADDIE
;
A
#
# COMPACT_ATOMS: atom_id res chain seq x y z
N MET A 1 17.04 -4.54 9.89
CA MET A 1 15.77 -3.82 10.16
C MET A 1 14.85 -4.00 8.96
N GLY A 2 13.54 -4.18 9.16
CA GLY A 2 12.55 -4.36 8.08
C GLY A 2 11.18 -3.78 8.47
N LYS A 3 10.33 -3.51 7.49
CA LYS A 3 8.96 -3.00 7.65
C LYS A 3 7.94 -4.06 7.25
N LEU A 4 6.97 -4.32 8.12
CA LEU A 4 5.77 -5.10 7.78
C LEU A 4 4.59 -4.16 7.55
N GLY A 5 4.21 -3.94 6.29
CA GLY A 5 3.00 -3.16 5.95
C GLY A 5 1.73 -4.01 5.98
N HIS A 6 0.55 -3.38 6.10
CA HIS A 6 -0.72 -4.10 6.19
C HIS A 6 -1.00 -5.01 4.98
N ILE A 7 -0.76 -4.54 3.75
CA ILE A 7 -0.93 -5.37 2.54
C ILE A 7 0.05 -6.55 2.53
N THR A 8 1.31 -6.32 2.91
CA THR A 8 2.32 -7.39 3.02
C THR A 8 1.93 -8.41 4.10
N PHE A 9 1.38 -7.94 5.23
CA PHE A 9 0.84 -8.79 6.28
C PHE A 9 -0.28 -9.68 5.74
N LEU A 10 -1.28 -9.12 5.06
CA LEU A 10 -2.38 -9.90 4.49
C LEU A 10 -1.89 -10.89 3.44
N ARG A 11 -1.03 -10.46 2.50
CA ARG A 11 -0.44 -11.36 1.48
C ARG A 11 0.35 -12.50 2.11
N ALA A 12 1.02 -12.27 3.23
CA ALA A 12 1.76 -13.31 3.96
C ALA A 12 0.87 -14.39 4.59
N LEU A 13 -0.41 -14.10 4.85
CA LEU A 13 -1.39 -15.05 5.37
C LEU A 13 -2.22 -15.73 4.27
N GLU A 14 -1.87 -15.45 3.02
CA GLU A 14 -2.56 -15.85 1.81
C GLU A 14 -1.61 -16.67 0.92
N PRO A 15 -1.19 -17.88 1.34
CA PRO A 15 -0.14 -18.66 0.68
C PRO A 15 -0.49 -19.05 -0.77
N LYS A 16 -1.77 -19.02 -1.14
CA LYS A 16 -2.23 -19.29 -2.50
C LYS A 16 -1.86 -18.17 -3.47
N TYR A 17 -1.76 -16.91 -3.02
CA TYR A 17 -1.28 -15.80 -3.84
C TYR A 17 0.22 -15.89 -4.18
N GLN A 18 1.00 -16.72 -3.47
CA GLN A 18 2.38 -17.02 -3.88
C GLN A 18 2.42 -18.02 -5.04
N LYS A 19 1.41 -18.89 -5.15
CA LYS A 19 1.30 -19.92 -6.19
C LYS A 19 0.75 -19.38 -7.50
N ILE A 20 -0.07 -18.34 -7.42
CA ILE A 20 -0.61 -17.64 -8.57
C ILE A 20 0.34 -16.48 -8.82
N GLY A 21 1.35 -16.71 -9.65
CA GLY A 21 2.26 -15.64 -10.09
C GLY A 21 1.49 -14.43 -10.60
N ASP A 22 2.13 -13.25 -10.61
CA ASP A 22 1.55 -11.91 -10.80
C ASP A 22 0.18 -11.84 -11.51
N LEU A 23 -0.89 -12.13 -10.77
CA LEU A 23 -2.26 -11.74 -11.10
C LEU A 23 -2.34 -10.26 -11.46
N GLU A 24 -1.48 -9.46 -10.83
CA GLU A 24 -1.31 -8.04 -11.04
C GLU A 24 -0.67 -7.71 -12.41
N ARG A 25 0.22 -8.56 -12.94
CA ARG A 25 0.65 -8.47 -14.35
C ARG A 25 -0.47 -8.85 -15.29
N LEU A 26 -1.19 -9.93 -15.02
CA LEU A 26 -2.30 -10.38 -15.87
C LEU A 26 -3.41 -9.32 -15.93
N SER A 27 -3.68 -8.65 -14.81
CA SER A 27 -4.58 -7.50 -14.76
C SER A 27 -4.08 -6.32 -15.62
N ARG A 28 -2.78 -5.97 -15.54
CA ARG A 28 -2.16 -4.93 -16.38
C ARG A 28 -2.07 -5.29 -17.86
N GLU A 29 -2.07 -6.58 -18.19
CA GLU A 29 -2.04 -7.13 -19.55
C GLU A 29 -3.45 -7.20 -20.19
N GLY A 30 -4.51 -6.71 -19.53
CA GLY A 30 -5.84 -6.54 -20.12
C GLY A 30 -6.73 -7.77 -20.08
N TRP A 31 -6.44 -8.75 -19.22
CA TRP A 31 -7.26 -9.95 -19.06
C TRP A 31 -8.59 -9.60 -18.37
N SER A 32 -9.71 -10.20 -18.82
CA SER A 32 -11.04 -9.88 -18.30
C SER A 32 -11.23 -10.33 -16.84
N SER A 33 -12.05 -9.59 -16.09
CA SER A 33 -12.37 -9.92 -14.69
C SER A 33 -12.93 -11.33 -14.52
N ASP A 34 -13.69 -11.82 -15.50
CA ASP A 34 -14.30 -13.14 -15.47
C ASP A 34 -13.27 -14.25 -15.70
N PHE A 35 -12.30 -14.00 -16.59
CA PHE A 35 -11.16 -14.91 -16.77
C PHE A 35 -10.33 -14.99 -15.49
N LEU A 36 -10.00 -13.85 -14.87
CA LEU A 36 -9.29 -13.83 -13.60
C LEU A 36 -10.07 -14.59 -12.52
N ARG A 37 -11.39 -14.39 -12.41
CA ARG A 37 -12.25 -15.12 -11.46
C ARG A 37 -12.20 -16.63 -11.68
N SER A 38 -12.29 -17.11 -12.92
CA SER A 38 -12.20 -18.55 -13.21
C SER A 38 -10.84 -19.17 -12.87
N MET A 39 -9.74 -18.42 -13.05
CA MET A 39 -8.41 -18.84 -12.58
C MET A 39 -8.37 -18.93 -11.05
N LEU A 40 -8.94 -17.93 -10.35
CA LEU A 40 -9.00 -17.86 -8.89
C LEU A 40 -9.86 -18.98 -8.29
N ASP A 41 -10.92 -19.39 -8.98
CA ASP A 41 -11.76 -20.53 -8.60
C ASP A 41 -11.02 -21.86 -8.74
N THR A 42 -10.18 -22.00 -9.76
CA THR A 42 -9.37 -23.21 -10.01
C THR A 42 -8.34 -23.46 -8.90
N VAL A 43 -7.85 -22.40 -8.26
CA VAL A 43 -6.91 -22.46 -7.13
C VAL A 43 -7.59 -22.41 -5.76
N GLU A 44 -8.93 -22.47 -5.74
CA GLU A 44 -9.78 -22.47 -4.55
C GLU A 44 -9.45 -21.33 -3.57
N LEU A 45 -9.04 -20.17 -4.07
CA LEU A 45 -8.63 -19.05 -3.21
C LEU A 45 -9.72 -18.67 -2.20
N TRP A 46 -10.98 -18.75 -2.64
CA TRP A 46 -12.17 -18.36 -1.90
C TRP A 46 -12.63 -19.36 -0.83
N LYS A 47 -12.01 -20.55 -0.70
CA LYS A 47 -12.43 -21.59 0.25
C LYS A 47 -11.84 -21.45 1.66
N GLN A 48 -10.97 -20.47 1.88
CA GLN A 48 -10.29 -20.27 3.17
C GLN A 48 -11.26 -19.67 4.21
N ARG A 49 -11.26 -20.22 5.43
CA ARG A 49 -12.08 -19.70 6.53
C ARG A 49 -11.27 -18.65 7.30
N PHE A 50 -11.95 -17.68 7.91
CA PHE A 50 -11.27 -16.59 8.61
C PHE A 50 -10.33 -17.06 9.73
N HIS A 51 -10.62 -18.18 10.40
CA HIS A 51 -9.72 -18.71 11.44
C HIS A 51 -8.42 -19.30 10.88
N ASP A 52 -8.36 -19.64 9.59
CA ASP A 52 -7.14 -20.17 8.98
C ASP A 52 -6.03 -19.10 8.97
N TYR A 53 -6.39 -17.81 8.90
CA TYR A 53 -5.43 -16.70 8.98
C TYR A 53 -4.64 -16.70 10.29
N ALA A 54 -5.28 -17.04 11.42
CA ALA A 54 -4.58 -17.14 12.71
C ALA A 54 -3.59 -18.32 12.72
N LEU A 55 -3.95 -19.43 12.08
CA LEU A 55 -3.07 -20.60 11.94
C LEU A 55 -1.86 -20.29 11.05
N TYR A 56 -2.05 -19.56 9.95
CA TYR A 56 -0.95 -19.10 9.10
C TYR A 56 -0.07 -18.09 9.83
N ALA A 57 -0.67 -17.13 10.54
CA ALA A 57 0.07 -16.12 11.29
C ALA A 57 1.00 -16.76 12.34
N LYS A 58 0.55 -17.85 13.00
CA LYS A 58 1.37 -18.61 13.94
C LYS A 58 2.65 -19.21 13.31
N ARG A 59 2.62 -19.50 12.01
CA ARG A 59 3.72 -20.17 11.28
C ARG A 59 4.60 -19.22 10.48
N THR A 60 4.17 -17.96 10.30
CA THR A 60 4.88 -16.97 9.49
C THR A 60 5.78 -16.12 10.37
N MET A 61 7.10 -16.16 10.14
CA MET A 61 8.02 -15.27 10.84
C MET A 61 8.05 -13.90 10.16
N VAL A 62 7.98 -12.83 10.94
CA VAL A 62 8.03 -11.44 10.43
C VAL A 62 9.26 -11.20 9.55
N LYS A 63 10.42 -11.75 9.94
CA LYS A 63 11.67 -11.60 9.19
C LYS A 63 11.62 -12.17 7.76
N ASP A 64 10.75 -13.14 7.51
CA ASP A 64 10.63 -13.81 6.21
C ASP A 64 9.71 -13.03 5.25
N VAL A 65 8.89 -12.11 5.78
CA VAL A 65 7.85 -11.40 5.02
C VAL A 65 7.97 -9.89 5.08
N MET A 66 8.74 -9.33 6.01
CA MET A 66 8.98 -7.90 6.10
C MET A 66 9.80 -7.42 4.89
N ARG A 67 9.49 -6.21 4.39
CA ARG A 67 10.32 -5.56 3.38
C ARG A 67 11.57 -4.94 4.03
N PRO A 68 12.76 -5.02 3.41
CA PRO A 68 13.95 -4.31 3.89
C PRO A 68 13.71 -2.79 3.98
N VAL A 69 14.34 -2.12 4.95
CA VAL A 69 14.25 -0.64 5.16
C VAL A 69 15.07 0.15 4.12
N GLY A 70 15.54 -0.48 3.04
CA GLY A 70 16.60 0.05 2.16
C GLY A 70 16.33 1.43 1.55
N THR A 71 15.07 1.89 1.51
CA THR A 71 14.67 3.20 1.02
C THR A 71 13.59 3.80 1.93
N GLY A 72 13.94 4.07 3.18
CA GLY A 72 13.15 5.01 3.99
C GLY A 72 13.10 6.38 3.30
N LEU A 73 12.06 7.15 3.57
CA LEU A 73 12.00 8.56 3.15
C LEU A 73 12.95 9.34 4.06
N ASP A 74 13.89 10.10 3.50
CA ASP A 74 14.73 10.98 4.31
C ASP A 74 13.85 12.05 5.01
N ILE A 75 14.19 12.43 6.24
CA ILE A 75 13.40 13.40 7.01
C ILE A 75 13.28 14.75 6.30
N ASP A 76 14.29 15.12 5.52
CA ASP A 76 14.32 16.38 4.78
C ASP A 76 13.81 16.23 3.33
N ALA A 77 13.31 15.04 2.95
CA ALA A 77 12.79 14.80 1.61
C ALA A 77 11.46 15.57 1.37
N PRO A 78 11.24 16.08 0.15
CA PRO A 78 10.02 16.80 -0.17
C PRO A 78 8.80 15.86 -0.17
N LEU A 79 7.63 16.40 0.16
CA LEU A 79 6.38 15.62 0.19
C LEU A 79 6.02 15.03 -1.18
N SER A 80 6.45 15.66 -2.29
CA SER A 80 6.29 15.12 -3.64
C SER A 80 7.01 13.79 -3.83
N GLU A 81 8.22 13.65 -3.27
CA GLU A 81 8.95 12.38 -3.27
C GLU A 81 8.19 11.32 -2.48
N ALA A 82 7.66 11.69 -1.31
CA ALA A 82 6.83 10.79 -0.52
C ALA A 82 5.61 10.28 -1.31
N VAL A 83 4.94 11.15 -2.07
CA VAL A 83 3.83 10.76 -2.95
C VAL A 83 4.29 9.75 -4.00
N HIS A 84 5.40 10.00 -4.70
CA HIS A 84 5.94 9.07 -5.68
C HIS A 84 6.29 7.72 -5.06
N GLN A 85 6.94 7.70 -3.90
CA GLN A 85 7.30 6.48 -3.19
C GLN A 85 6.05 5.69 -2.74
N LEU A 86 5.02 6.37 -2.21
CA LEU A 86 3.75 5.74 -1.83
C LEU A 86 3.07 5.05 -3.02
N VAL A 87 3.08 5.71 -4.19
CA VAL A 87 2.48 5.18 -5.43
C VAL A 87 3.28 3.98 -5.95
N ILE A 88 4.60 4.12 -6.15
CA ILE A 88 5.43 3.05 -6.74
C ILE A 88 5.50 1.82 -5.83
N GLN A 89 5.54 2.01 -4.52
CA GLN A 89 5.65 0.90 -3.56
C GLN A 89 4.29 0.31 -3.16
N GLU A 90 3.19 0.87 -3.67
CA GLU A 90 1.80 0.55 -3.33
C GLU A 90 1.63 0.29 -1.84
N THR A 91 2.06 1.26 -1.03
CA THR A 91 2.15 1.11 0.42
C THR A 91 1.36 2.17 1.16
N LEU A 92 0.84 1.80 2.33
CA LEU A 92 0.00 2.68 3.15
C LEU A 92 0.82 3.60 4.06
N SER A 93 2.15 3.47 4.06
CA SER A 93 3.03 4.35 4.83
C SER A 93 4.48 4.29 4.34
N LEU A 94 5.30 5.26 4.71
CA LEU A 94 6.75 5.24 4.54
C LEU A 94 7.40 5.29 5.92
N LEU A 95 8.52 4.59 6.09
CA LEU A 95 9.39 4.83 7.24
C LEU A 95 10.17 6.10 6.96
N VAL A 96 10.16 7.04 7.89
CA VAL A 96 10.98 8.26 7.81
C VAL A 96 12.30 7.99 8.50
N THR A 97 13.40 8.35 7.85
CA THR A 97 14.75 8.09 8.33
C THR A 97 15.59 9.35 8.40
N GLU A 98 16.43 9.46 9.43
CA GLU A 98 17.48 10.46 9.54
C GLU A 98 18.81 9.73 9.71
N LYS A 99 19.78 9.97 8.82
CA LYS A 99 21.12 9.33 8.87
C LYS A 99 21.04 7.79 8.99
N GLY A 100 20.11 7.18 8.26
CA GLY A 100 19.89 5.73 8.23
C GLY A 100 19.17 5.15 9.45
N LYS A 101 18.71 5.98 10.40
CA LYS A 101 17.90 5.55 11.55
C LYS A 101 16.44 5.91 11.33
N VAL A 102 15.54 5.00 11.67
CA VAL A 102 14.09 5.28 11.62
C VAL A 102 13.75 6.26 12.73
N VAL A 103 13.15 7.39 12.35
CA VAL A 103 12.71 8.47 13.26
C VAL A 103 11.20 8.66 13.26
N GLY A 104 10.48 8.09 12.29
CA GLY A 104 9.03 8.23 12.23
C GLY A 104 8.37 7.41 11.13
N ILE A 105 7.08 7.66 10.94
CA ILE A 105 6.23 7.05 9.91
C ILE A 105 5.38 8.14 9.28
N LEU A 106 5.39 8.21 7.95
CA LEU A 106 4.44 9.03 7.17
C LEU A 106 3.34 8.12 6.62
N ARG A 107 2.07 8.36 6.93
CA ARG A 107 0.95 7.53 6.47
C ARG A 107 0.34 8.10 5.19
N LEU A 108 -0.10 7.21 4.30
CA LEU A 108 -0.82 7.59 3.08
C LEU A 108 -2.06 8.46 3.40
N THR A 109 -2.76 8.15 4.49
CA THR A 109 -3.95 8.90 4.94
C THR A 109 -3.63 10.35 5.29
N ASP A 110 -2.46 10.59 5.89
CA ASP A 110 -2.05 11.96 6.27
C ASP A 110 -1.74 12.77 5.01
N VAL A 111 -1.02 12.18 4.05
CA VAL A 111 -0.74 12.78 2.74
C VAL A 111 -2.03 13.06 1.96
N PHE A 112 -2.96 12.10 1.93
CA PHE A 112 -4.26 12.27 1.30
C PHE A 112 -5.05 13.43 1.92
N ASN A 113 -5.15 13.48 3.24
CA ASN A 113 -5.89 14.53 3.94
C ASN A 113 -5.27 15.92 3.72
N GLU A 114 -3.95 16.03 3.70
CA GLU A 114 -3.25 17.29 3.40
C GLU A 114 -3.58 17.80 1.99
N ILE A 115 -3.53 16.91 0.98
CA ILE A 115 -3.86 17.27 -0.41
C ILE A 115 -5.35 17.64 -0.52
N ALA A 116 -6.25 16.82 0.03
CA ALA A 116 -7.69 17.07 0.00
C ALA A 116 -8.04 18.40 0.69
N GLY A 117 -7.38 18.72 1.81
CA GLY A 117 -7.54 19.99 2.51
C GLY A 117 -7.14 21.19 1.64
N LYS A 118 -6.00 21.11 0.94
CA LYS A 118 -5.57 22.17 -0.01
C LYS A 118 -6.55 22.35 -1.16
N MET A 119 -7.09 21.27 -1.70
CA MET A 119 -8.12 21.34 -2.76
C MET A 119 -9.37 22.09 -2.30
N MET A 120 -9.84 21.82 -1.07
CA MET A 120 -11.01 22.50 -0.52
C MET A 120 -10.76 23.99 -0.26
N LEU A 121 -9.55 24.35 0.20
CA LEU A 121 -9.17 25.75 0.39
C LEU A 121 -9.20 26.51 -0.94
N TRP A 122 -8.58 25.97 -2.00
CA TRP A 122 -8.60 26.60 -3.33
C TRP A 122 -10.02 26.76 -3.89
N ALA A 123 -10.88 25.75 -3.75
CA ALA A 123 -12.26 25.85 -4.20
C ALA A 123 -13.04 26.97 -3.47
N THR A 124 -12.72 27.21 -2.20
CA THR A 124 -13.35 28.26 -1.40
C THR A 124 -12.85 29.65 -1.78
N GLU A 125 -11.54 29.79 -2.04
CA GLU A 125 -10.93 31.04 -2.51
C GLU A 125 -11.46 31.47 -3.88
N GLN A 126 -11.72 30.50 -4.77
CA GLN A 126 -12.23 30.74 -6.12
C GLN A 126 -13.68 31.23 -6.12
N ASN A 127 -14.54 30.60 -5.31
CA ASN A 127 -15.93 31.05 -5.14
C ASN A 127 -16.01 32.49 -4.56
N ASN A 128 -15.12 32.84 -3.63
CA ASN A 128 -15.07 34.18 -3.06
C ASN A 128 -14.51 35.24 -4.04
N ALA A 129 -13.74 34.82 -5.05
CA ALA A 129 -13.23 35.71 -6.09
C ALA A 129 -14.27 35.97 -7.18
N ASP A 130 -15.09 34.96 -7.51
CA ASP A 130 -16.18 35.07 -8.49
C ASP A 130 -17.39 35.87 -7.96
N ASP A 131 -17.55 36.00 -6.64
CA ASP A 131 -18.60 36.82 -6.00
C ASP A 131 -18.26 38.34 -5.93
N ILE A 132 -17.06 38.76 -6.39
CA ILE A 132 -16.58 40.15 -6.35
C ILE A 132 -16.57 40.83 -7.74
N GLU A 133 -16.84 40.09 -8.83
CA GLU A 133 -17.11 40.64 -10.18
C GLU A 133 -18.61 40.79 -10.47
#